data_AF-A0A7V0LRD9-F1
#
_entry.id   AF-A0A7V0LRD9-F1
#
_cell.length_a   1.000
_cell.length_b   1.000
_cell.length_c   1.000
_cell.angle_alpha   90.00
_cell.angle_beta   90.00
_cell.angle_gamma   90.00
#
_symmetry.space_group_name_H-M   'P 1'
#
loop_
_entity.id
_entity.type
_entity.pdbx_description
1 polymer ?
#
loop_
_entity_poly.entity_id
_entity_poly.type
_entity_poly.pdbx_seq_one_letter_code
_entity_poly.pdbx_strand_id
1 'polypeptide(L)'
;MDTKITLPESEIPTHWYNVVADMPNPPAPSLGPDGNPIGPDALAAIFPEALIGQEVSSERWIPIPEEVRDIYRMWRPSPLIRAHRLEEALGTPARIYYKYEGVSPAGSHKPNTAVAQAYYNKQ
;
A
#
# COMPACT_ATOMS: atom_id res chain seq x y z
N MET A 1 23.78 0.87 -18.90
CA MET A 1 23.09 1.17 -17.62
C MET A 1 21.62 0.87 -17.84
N ASP A 2 21.01 0.07 -16.97
CA ASP A 2 19.62 -0.30 -17.12
C ASP A 2 18.72 0.87 -16.72
N THR A 3 17.86 1.30 -17.64
CA THR A 3 16.87 2.37 -17.39
C THR A 3 15.69 1.83 -16.58
N LYS A 4 15.31 0.56 -16.78
CA LYS A 4 14.16 -0.07 -16.16
C LYS A 4 14.62 -1.25 -15.31
N ILE A 5 14.26 -1.25 -14.04
CA ILE A 5 14.54 -2.31 -13.07
C ILE A 5 13.21 -2.99 -12.74
N THR A 6 13.13 -4.28 -13.04
CA THR A 6 11.96 -5.12 -12.79
C THR A 6 12.28 -6.19 -11.76
N LEU A 7 11.32 -6.48 -10.90
CA LEU A 7 11.36 -7.58 -9.96
C LEU A 7 10.49 -8.71 -10.53
N PRO A 8 10.90 -9.99 -10.44
CA PRO A 8 10.05 -11.09 -10.89
C PRO A 8 8.80 -11.21 -10.00
N GLU A 9 7.71 -11.75 -10.54
CA GLU A 9 6.46 -11.96 -9.80
C GLU A 9 6.64 -12.87 -8.57
N SER A 10 7.60 -13.79 -8.62
CA SER A 10 7.97 -14.65 -7.49
C SER A 10 8.45 -13.88 -6.26
N GLU A 11 8.89 -12.64 -6.44
CA GLU A 11 9.41 -11.76 -5.38
C GLU A 11 8.41 -10.66 -4.97
N ILE A 12 7.14 -10.74 -5.41
CA ILE A 12 6.09 -9.87 -4.83
C ILE A 12 6.07 -10.07 -3.31
N PRO A 13 6.07 -9.00 -2.49
CA PRO A 13 6.01 -9.13 -1.04
C PRO A 13 4.82 -9.98 -0.56
N THR A 14 4.99 -10.66 0.58
CA THR A 14 3.95 -11.49 1.20
C THR A 14 3.19 -10.77 2.31
N HIS A 15 3.67 -9.59 2.74
CA HIS A 15 3.10 -8.81 3.83
C HIS A 15 2.99 -7.34 3.45
N TRP A 16 1.95 -6.67 3.92
CA TRP A 16 1.92 -5.22 4.03
C TRP A 16 2.69 -4.78 5.27
N TYR A 17 3.29 -3.59 5.19
CA TYR A 17 3.97 -2.97 6.31
C TYR A 17 3.06 -1.93 6.96
N ASN A 18 2.91 -2.02 8.28
CA ASN A 18 2.21 -1.03 9.08
C ASN A 18 3.22 -0.13 9.81
N VAL A 19 3.27 1.13 9.40
CA VAL A 19 4.21 2.10 9.98
C VAL A 19 3.92 2.42 11.45
N VAL A 20 2.67 2.26 11.90
CA VAL A 20 2.25 2.58 13.29
C VAL A 20 3.07 1.79 14.31
N ALA A 21 3.50 0.57 13.98
CA ALA A 21 4.34 -0.26 14.83
C ALA A 21 5.71 0.37 15.17
N ASP A 22 6.17 1.33 14.36
CA ASP A 22 7.48 1.97 14.50
C ASP A 22 7.37 3.48 14.75
N MET A 23 6.17 4.03 14.91
CA MET A 23 5.98 5.45 15.20
C MET A 23 6.31 5.76 16.67
N PRO A 24 7.17 6.76 16.97
CA PRO A 24 7.44 7.17 18.35
C PRO A 24 6.20 7.66 19.10
N ASN A 25 5.28 8.30 18.38
CA ASN A 25 3.96 8.69 18.86
C ASN A 25 2.92 8.08 17.91
N PRO A 26 2.02 7.20 18.38
CA PRO A 26 0.99 6.64 17.52
C PRO A 26 -0.01 7.72 17.05
N PRO A 27 -0.75 7.49 15.95
CA PRO A 27 -1.84 8.37 15.54
C PRO A 27 -2.85 8.58 16.68
N ALA A 28 -3.45 9.78 16.71
CA ALA A 28 -4.57 10.03 17.61
C ALA A 28 -5.72 9.06 17.30
N PRO A 29 -6.51 8.65 18.32
CA PRO A 29 -7.65 7.77 18.08
C PRO A 29 -8.67 8.45 17.19
N SER A 30 -9.45 7.65 16.46
CA SER A 30 -10.63 8.14 15.76
C SER A 30 -11.60 8.77 16.76
N LEU A 31 -12.16 9.93 16.41
CA LEU A 31 -13.10 10.66 17.25
C LEU A 31 -14.52 10.56 16.70
N GLY A 32 -15.49 10.50 17.58
CA GLY A 32 -16.90 10.60 17.25
C GLY A 32 -17.35 12.04 17.01
N PRO A 33 -18.63 12.25 16.61
CA PRO A 33 -19.20 13.58 16.41
C PRO A 33 -19.19 14.47 17.67
N ASP A 34 -19.11 13.86 18.86
CA ASP A 34 -19.00 14.54 20.16
C ASP A 34 -17.57 14.94 20.53
N GLY A 35 -16.58 14.59 19.69
CA GLY A 35 -15.16 14.86 19.90
C GLY A 35 -14.46 13.86 20.82
N ASN A 36 -15.14 12.80 21.28
CA ASN A 36 -14.54 11.78 22.14
C ASN A 36 -14.00 10.60 21.32
N PRO A 37 -12.94 9.91 21.79
CA PRO A 37 -12.45 8.70 21.15
C PRO A 37 -13.54 7.63 21.00
N ILE A 38 -13.62 7.03 19.82
CA ILE A 38 -14.52 5.91 19.54
C ILE A 38 -13.76 4.58 19.52
N GLY A 39 -14.46 3.52 19.92
CA GLY A 39 -13.96 2.15 19.80
C GLY A 39 -14.23 1.53 18.42
N PRO A 40 -13.67 0.34 18.14
CA PRO A 40 -13.85 -0.40 16.88
C PRO A 40 -15.31 -0.60 16.47
N ASP A 41 -16.21 -0.85 17.43
CA ASP A 41 -17.63 -1.12 17.18
C ASP A 41 -18.34 0.07 16.49
N ALA A 42 -17.86 1.29 16.69
CA ALA A 42 -18.42 2.46 16.02
C ALA A 42 -18.13 2.48 14.51
N LEU A 43 -17.13 1.72 14.05
CA LEU A 43 -16.75 1.57 12.64
C LEU A 43 -17.53 0.46 11.92
N ALA A 44 -18.20 -0.42 12.67
CA ALA A 44 -18.93 -1.58 12.13
C ALA A 44 -20.13 -1.22 11.23
N ALA A 45 -20.59 0.04 11.27
CA ALA A 45 -21.60 0.53 10.36
C ALA A 45 -21.10 0.69 8.91
N ILE A 46 -19.78 0.76 8.70
CA ILE A 46 -19.16 1.11 7.41
C ILE A 46 -18.20 0.01 6.95
N PHE A 47 -17.51 -0.65 7.89
CA PHE A 47 -16.45 -1.61 7.57
C PHE A 47 -16.73 -3.00 8.15
N PRO A 48 -16.36 -4.09 7.43
CA PRO A 48 -16.31 -5.43 7.98
C PRO A 48 -15.23 -5.54 9.07
N GLU A 49 -15.40 -6.50 9.99
CA GLU A 49 -14.51 -6.71 11.14
C GLU A 49 -13.04 -6.84 10.74
N ALA A 50 -12.74 -7.53 9.64
CA ALA A 50 -11.37 -7.69 9.13
C ALA A 50 -10.70 -6.37 8.71
N LEU A 51 -11.46 -5.39 8.21
CA LEU A 51 -10.93 -4.06 7.87
C LEU A 51 -10.79 -3.19 9.12
N ILE A 52 -11.73 -3.29 10.06
CA ILE A 52 -11.63 -2.62 11.36
C ILE A 52 -10.39 -3.11 12.12
N GLY A 53 -10.14 -4.41 12.12
CA GLY A 53 -8.97 -5.02 12.75
C GLY A 53 -7.65 -4.49 12.17
N GLN A 54 -7.59 -4.22 10.86
CA GLN A 54 -6.42 -3.59 10.23
C GLN A 54 -6.25 -2.13 10.68
N GLU A 55 -7.34 -1.36 10.76
CA GLU A 55 -7.32 0.05 11.14
C GLU A 55 -6.77 0.26 12.56
N VAL A 56 -7.07 -0.65 13.50
CA VAL A 56 -6.62 -0.57 14.89
C VAL A 56 -5.37 -1.41 15.18
N SER A 57 -4.80 -2.06 14.17
CA SER A 57 -3.65 -2.95 14.34
C SER A 57 -2.38 -2.18 14.68
N SER A 58 -1.61 -2.72 15.62
CA SER A 58 -0.22 -2.32 15.90
C SER A 58 0.81 -3.34 15.41
N GLU A 59 0.38 -4.39 14.71
CA GLU A 59 1.29 -5.39 14.15
C GLU A 59 2.10 -4.78 13.01
N ARG A 60 3.43 -4.98 13.03
CA ARG A 60 4.35 -4.44 12.01
C ARG A 60 4.11 -5.01 10.61
N TRP A 61 3.77 -6.29 10.54
CA TRP A 61 3.62 -7.04 9.28
C TRP A 61 2.26 -7.69 9.23
N ILE A 62 1.45 -7.30 8.26
CA ILE A 62 0.11 -7.85 8.05
C ILE A 62 0.19 -8.76 6.82
N PRO A 63 -0.12 -10.06 6.93
CA PRO A 63 -0.03 -10.97 5.79
C PRO A 63 -1.01 -10.56 4.69
N ILE A 64 -0.55 -10.62 3.44
CA ILE A 64 -1.39 -10.40 2.26
C ILE A 64 -2.10 -11.72 1.96
N PRO A 65 -3.45 -11.77 1.92
CA PRO A 65 -4.16 -12.98 1.50
C PRO A 65 -3.68 -13.46 0.14
N GLU A 66 -3.48 -14.77 -0.04
CA GLU A 66 -2.90 -15.30 -1.29
C GLU A 66 -3.77 -14.94 -2.50
N GLU A 67 -5.11 -14.92 -2.37
CA GLU A 67 -6.01 -14.50 -3.44
C GLU A 67 -5.82 -13.03 -3.85
N VAL A 68 -5.53 -12.15 -2.88
CA VAL A 68 -5.20 -10.74 -3.17
C VAL A 68 -3.84 -10.65 -3.86
N ARG A 69 -2.86 -11.45 -3.41
CA ARG A 69 -1.50 -11.49 -3.99
C ARG A 69 -1.50 -12.09 -5.40
N ASP A 70 -2.35 -13.07 -5.69
CA ASP A 70 -2.62 -13.62 -7.02
C ASP A 70 -3.15 -12.55 -7.96
N ILE A 71 -4.12 -11.75 -7.52
CA ILE A 71 -4.65 -10.64 -8.33
C ILE A 71 -3.57 -9.58 -8.56
N TYR A 72 -2.74 -9.26 -7.57
CA TYR A 72 -1.64 -8.31 -7.76
C TYR A 72 -0.67 -8.73 -8.86
N ARG A 73 -0.42 -10.03 -9.08
CA ARG A 73 0.49 -10.52 -10.15
C ARG A 73 0.11 -10.02 -11.54
N MET A 74 -1.16 -9.64 -11.77
CA MET A 74 -1.60 -9.08 -13.05
C MET A 74 -0.92 -7.75 -13.41
N TRP A 75 -0.43 -6.96 -12.44
CA TRP A 75 0.25 -5.68 -12.71
C TRP A 75 1.44 -5.37 -11.79
N ARG A 76 1.68 -6.19 -10.77
CA ARG A 76 2.80 -6.06 -9.83
C ARG A 76 3.81 -7.19 -10.06
N PRO A 77 5.10 -6.94 -9.82
CA PRO A 77 5.70 -5.69 -9.35
C PRO A 77 5.75 -4.60 -10.44
N SER A 78 5.41 -3.36 -10.07
CA SER A 78 5.64 -2.21 -10.95
C SER A 78 7.14 -1.95 -11.13
N PRO A 79 7.58 -1.44 -12.29
CA PRO A 79 9.00 -1.19 -12.51
C PRO A 79 9.50 0.02 -11.72
N LEU A 80 10.77 -0.03 -11.31
CA LEU A 80 11.53 1.14 -10.86
C LEU A 80 12.31 1.66 -12.07
N ILE A 81 12.14 2.94 -12.41
CA ILE A 81 12.75 3.52 -13.61
C ILE A 81 13.71 4.62 -13.21
N ARG A 82 14.93 4.60 -13.77
CA ARG A 82 15.92 5.66 -13.62
C ARG A 82 15.72 6.74 -14.66
N ALA A 83 15.59 7.99 -14.24
CA ALA A 83 15.26 9.12 -15.10
C ALA A 83 16.52 9.80 -15.68
N HIS A 84 17.32 9.07 -16.46
CA HIS A 84 18.59 9.57 -17.02
C HIS A 84 18.51 10.93 -17.72
N ARG A 85 17.48 11.15 -18.55
CA ARG A 85 17.29 12.43 -19.26
C ARG A 85 16.94 13.58 -18.33
N LEU A 86 16.25 13.28 -17.22
CA LEU A 86 15.96 14.28 -16.19
C LEU A 86 17.22 14.60 -15.39
N GLU A 87 18.03 13.59 -15.07
CA GLU A 87 19.35 13.78 -14.44
C GLU A 87 20.23 14.73 -15.30
N GLU A 88 20.30 14.47 -16.62
CA GLU A 88 21.04 15.28 -17.59
C GLU A 88 20.49 16.71 -17.70
N ALA A 89 19.18 16.87 -17.88
CA ALA A 89 18.54 18.17 -18.01
C ALA A 89 18.73 19.05 -16.76
N LEU A 90 18.85 18.44 -15.57
CA LEU A 90 19.08 19.15 -14.32
C LEU A 90 20.57 19.36 -14.00
N GLY A 91 21.49 18.70 -14.72
CA GLY A 91 22.92 18.71 -14.40
C GLY A 91 23.24 18.20 -12.99
N THR A 92 22.39 17.34 -12.42
CA THR A 92 22.51 16.91 -11.02
C THR A 92 23.44 15.71 -10.86
N PRO A 93 24.25 15.65 -9.79
CA PRO A 93 24.98 14.43 -9.44
C PRO A 93 24.07 13.35 -8.82
N ALA A 94 22.84 13.71 -8.44
CA ALA A 94 21.88 12.79 -7.87
C ALA A 94 21.39 11.78 -8.91
N ARG A 95 21.07 10.56 -8.46
CA ARG A 95 20.36 9.57 -9.26
C ARG A 95 18.87 9.70 -8.98
N ILE A 96 18.06 9.84 -10.01
CA ILE A 96 16.61 10.03 -9.88
C ILE A 96 15.91 8.75 -10.31
N TYR A 97 15.14 8.17 -9.40
CA TYR A 97 14.32 7.00 -9.66
C TYR A 97 12.85 7.32 -9.37
N TYR A 98 11.95 6.71 -10.14
CA TYR A 98 10.53 6.74 -9.85
C TYR A 98 9.93 5.33 -9.92
N LYS A 99 9.06 5.03 -8.96
CA LYS A 99 8.28 3.80 -8.92
C LYS A 99 7.06 3.98 -9.80
N TYR A 100 7.03 3.32 -10.96
CA TYR A 100 6.02 3.57 -11.98
C TYR A 100 4.75 2.77 -11.74
N GLU A 101 3.89 3.26 -10.84
CA GLU A 101 2.59 2.66 -10.51
C GLU A 101 1.50 2.82 -11.60
N GLY A 102 1.84 3.46 -12.72
CA GLY A 102 0.95 3.65 -13.87
C GLY A 102 0.69 2.38 -14.68
N VAL A 103 1.34 1.26 -14.36
CA VAL A 103 1.18 -0.02 -15.07
C VAL A 103 -0.09 -0.78 -14.72
N SER A 104 -0.83 -0.37 -13.70
CA SER A 104 -2.09 -1.02 -13.34
C SER A 104 -3.17 -0.75 -14.40
N PRO A 105 -4.23 -1.58 -14.51
CA PRO A 105 -5.34 -1.35 -15.43
C PRO A 105 -6.02 0.02 -15.27
N ALA A 106 -5.95 0.60 -14.06
CA ALA A 106 -6.50 1.91 -13.73
C ALA A 106 -5.49 3.06 -13.89
N GLY A 107 -4.26 2.79 -14.36
CA GLY A 107 -3.21 3.79 -14.54
C GLY A 107 -2.73 4.45 -13.24
N SER A 108 -2.93 3.80 -12.08
CA SER A 108 -2.57 4.36 -10.77
C SER A 108 -2.34 3.29 -9.69
N HIS A 109 -1.87 3.70 -8.50
CA HIS A 109 -1.70 2.78 -7.36
C HIS A 109 -3.02 2.38 -6.68
N LYS A 110 -4.17 2.96 -7.06
CA LYS A 110 -5.45 2.73 -6.37
C LYS A 110 -5.90 1.26 -6.30
N PRO A 111 -5.69 0.42 -7.34
CA PRO A 111 -6.01 -1.01 -7.26
C PRO A 111 -5.30 -1.73 -6.12
N ASN A 112 -4.14 -1.23 -5.64
CA ASN A 112 -3.43 -1.85 -4.52
C ASN A 112 -4.30 -1.93 -3.26
N THR A 113 -5.09 -0.90 -2.93
CA THR A 113 -6.03 -0.98 -1.79
C THR A 113 -7.40 -1.51 -2.20
N ALA A 114 -7.90 -1.13 -3.39
CA ALA A 114 -9.25 -1.48 -3.81
C ALA A 114 -9.47 -2.99 -3.92
N VAL A 115 -8.47 -3.75 -4.37
CA VAL A 115 -8.55 -5.22 -4.44
C VAL A 115 -8.63 -5.84 -3.04
N ALA A 116 -7.78 -5.39 -2.11
CA ALA A 116 -7.81 -5.90 -0.73
C ALA A 116 -9.14 -5.55 -0.04
N GLN A 117 -9.62 -4.32 -0.19
CA GLN A 117 -10.91 -3.91 0.38
C GLN A 117 -12.08 -4.70 -0.23
N ALA A 118 -12.10 -4.90 -1.56
CA ALA A 118 -13.13 -5.71 -2.21
C ALA A 118 -13.10 -7.17 -1.75
N TYR A 119 -11.90 -7.73 -1.52
CA TYR A 119 -11.74 -9.07 -0.95
C TYR A 119 -12.33 -9.17 0.46
N TYR A 120 -11.96 -8.27 1.37
CA TYR A 120 -12.44 -8.31 2.76
C TYR A 120 -13.93 -7.96 2.90
N ASN A 121 -14.50 -7.14 2.02
CA ASN A 121 -15.94 -6.86 2.00
C ASN A 121 -16.79 -8.02 1.45
N LYS A 122 -16.19 -8.95 0.70
CA LYS A 122 -16.88 -10.12 0.16
C LYS A 122 -17.03 -11.24 1.21
N GLN A 123 -16.12 -11.30 2.18
CA GLN A 123 -16.16 -12.28 3.27
C GLN A 123 -17.36 -12.03 4.19
#